data_AF-A0A1X7CU89-F1
#
_entry.id   AF-A0A1X7CU89-F1
#
_cell.length_a   1.000
_cell.length_b   1.000
_cell.length_c   1.000
_cell.angle_alpha   90.00
_cell.angle_beta   90.00
_cell.angle_gamma   90.00
#
_symmetry.space_group_name_H-M   'P 1'
#
loop_
_entity.id
_entity.type
_entity.pdbx_description
1 polymer ?
#
loop_
_entity_poly.entity_id
_entity_poly.type
_entity_poly.pdbx_seq_one_letter_code
_entity_poly.pdbx_strand_id
1 'polypeptide(L)'
;MAAGSNRTASPDRRRLLTTGAAVLGAAASAQLWLPATARAAETPLPDGLFTLGVASGDPLHDGVVLWTRLAPDPLNGGGMPGRTVPVEWEVAIDSRFSAVVRRGVAQARPEYGHSVHVDVRGLRPGRVHWYRFRAGGQLSRVGRTRTAPLPLGIQSPVRIALASCQNWQHGHFTPYADMYAQDPDVVVFVGDYVYESAPSATAVRRHEGRGEPYTLTQYRNRYAQYRTDPDLQRMHAHAPWVVTFDDHEVDNDFAGEIPQDPGSQPHDAFTARLTAAYQAYYEHMPVRAAQIPNGPHIQMYRRFRFGQLAMLNVLDTRQYRSDQAVSQEGAQEPGRTMLGARQKRWLLDSLHGSGTRWNLIASQIMMAETDLLPGPGKRWYYDAWDGYQAERNALLGELARVRNPVVLSGDRHLTMISDLKRDFADPASRAVGAEFVGTSVSSGGDRDQAAFHAQWDPLKADNPHWKLIDAHCGYHLFDLREDAVDARVRVVDTVLKPHATARTLASLRVTDGKPGVRRV
;
A
#
# COMPACT_ATOMS: atom_id res chain seq x y z
N MET A 1 -61.24 9.94 -62.71
CA MET A 1 -60.29 10.88 -62.07
C MET A 1 -59.19 10.02 -61.47
N ALA A 2 -58.22 9.62 -62.31
CA ALA A 2 -56.92 10.27 -62.53
C ALA A 2 -55.99 10.10 -61.31
N ALA A 3 -54.80 9.50 -61.38
CA ALA A 3 -54.10 8.79 -62.44
C ALA A 3 -52.90 8.05 -61.79
N GLY A 4 -52.59 6.84 -62.27
CA GLY A 4 -51.25 6.20 -62.26
C GLY A 4 -50.60 5.87 -60.90
N SER A 5 -49.77 4.83 -60.76
CA SER A 5 -49.31 3.79 -61.68
C SER A 5 -48.56 2.73 -60.85
N ASN A 6 -48.69 1.46 -61.25
CA ASN A 6 -47.61 0.46 -61.41
C ASN A 6 -46.45 0.42 -60.37
N ARG A 7 -45.96 -0.72 -59.88
CA ARG A 7 -46.01 -2.11 -60.35
C ARG A 7 -45.19 -2.96 -59.37
N THR A 8 -45.68 -4.18 -59.13
CA THR A 8 -44.97 -5.48 -59.09
C THR A 8 -43.67 -5.69 -58.32
N ALA A 9 -43.66 -6.81 -57.60
CA ALA A 9 -42.57 -7.37 -56.81
C ALA A 9 -41.48 -8.12 -57.62
N SER A 10 -40.34 -8.34 -56.90
CA SER A 10 -39.24 -9.30 -57.13
C SER A 10 -38.14 -8.86 -58.13
N PRO A 11 -36.85 -9.30 -58.04
CA PRO A 11 -36.25 -10.34 -57.19
C PRO A 11 -34.88 -10.01 -56.53
N ASP A 12 -34.48 -10.98 -55.71
CA ASP A 12 -33.16 -11.34 -55.19
C ASP A 12 -31.97 -11.22 -56.19
N ARG A 13 -30.87 -10.54 -55.77
CA ARG A 13 -29.44 -10.95 -55.86
C ARG A 13 -28.43 -9.78 -55.77
N ARG A 14 -27.47 -9.96 -54.84
CA ARG A 14 -26.04 -9.52 -54.77
C ARG A 14 -25.63 -8.31 -53.91
N ARG A 15 -24.61 -8.61 -53.08
CA ARG A 15 -23.66 -7.79 -52.27
C ARG A 15 -24.23 -7.39 -50.89
N LEU A 16 -23.65 -7.81 -49.76
CA LEU A 16 -22.24 -7.75 -49.39
C LEU A 16 -21.85 -8.88 -48.38
N LEU A 17 -20.65 -9.43 -48.59
CA LEU A 17 -19.81 -10.25 -47.70
C LEU A 17 -19.44 -9.45 -46.41
N THR A 18 -18.99 -9.94 -45.25
CA THR A 18 -18.71 -11.25 -44.63
C THR A 18 -18.25 -10.98 -43.18
N THR A 19 -18.45 -11.97 -42.30
CA THR A 19 -17.62 -12.35 -41.12
C THR A 19 -17.42 -11.38 -39.94
N GLY A 20 -17.91 -11.82 -38.78
CA GLY A 20 -17.40 -11.43 -37.46
C GLY A 20 -17.59 -12.58 -36.47
N ALA A 21 -16.66 -13.54 -36.43
CA ALA A 21 -16.58 -14.56 -35.39
C ALA A 21 -15.11 -14.76 -34.97
N ALA A 22 -14.88 -14.59 -33.66
CA ALA A 22 -13.85 -15.14 -32.76
C ALA A 22 -12.44 -15.51 -33.27
N VAL A 23 -11.40 -15.12 -32.52
CA VAL A 23 -10.49 -16.03 -31.76
C VAL A 23 -9.33 -15.23 -31.13
N LEU A 24 -8.95 -15.67 -29.92
CA LEU A 24 -7.78 -15.31 -29.10
C LEU A 24 -6.45 -15.25 -29.88
N GLY A 25 -5.51 -14.40 -29.45
CA GLY A 25 -4.13 -14.45 -29.95
C GLY A 25 -3.13 -13.66 -29.10
N ALA A 26 -2.26 -14.39 -28.40
CA ALA A 26 -1.03 -13.87 -27.83
C ALA A 26 -0.15 -13.28 -28.95
N ALA A 27 0.31 -12.03 -28.80
CA ALA A 27 1.36 -11.47 -29.63
C ALA A 27 2.69 -11.55 -28.86
N ALA A 28 3.41 -12.65 -29.09
CA ALA A 28 4.85 -12.71 -28.88
C ALA A 28 5.51 -11.70 -29.83
N SER A 29 6.21 -10.71 -29.29
CA SER A 29 6.96 -9.72 -30.05
C SER A 29 8.28 -10.31 -30.53
N ALA A 30 8.26 -10.96 -31.70
CA ALA A 30 9.45 -11.09 -32.52
C ALA A 30 9.76 -9.72 -33.13
N GLN A 31 10.62 -8.93 -32.48
CA GLN A 31 11.14 -7.70 -33.08
C GLN A 31 12.23 -8.06 -34.10
N LEU A 32 11.85 -8.01 -35.37
CA LEU A 32 12.77 -7.94 -36.50
C LEU A 32 13.70 -6.74 -36.31
N TRP A 33 15.01 -6.99 -36.31
CA TRP A 33 16.04 -5.96 -36.37
C TRP A 33 15.95 -5.26 -37.74
N LEU A 34 15.38 -4.05 -37.76
CA LEU A 34 15.53 -3.13 -38.89
C LEU A 34 16.77 -2.26 -38.64
N PRO A 35 17.62 -2.05 -39.66
CA PRO A 35 18.77 -1.17 -39.53
C PRO A 35 18.31 0.26 -39.26
N ALA A 36 18.99 0.91 -38.32
CA ALA A 36 18.69 2.25 -37.83
C ALA A 36 18.70 3.29 -38.95
N THR A 37 17.51 3.72 -39.40
CA THR A 37 17.36 4.98 -40.13
C THR A 37 17.69 6.13 -39.18
N ALA A 38 18.52 7.06 -39.66
CA ALA A 38 19.07 8.20 -38.94
C ALA A 38 18.10 8.79 -37.88
N ARG A 39 18.45 8.62 -36.61
CA ARG A 39 17.84 9.40 -35.52
C ARG A 39 18.21 10.86 -35.75
N ALA A 40 17.21 11.72 -35.96
CA ALA A 40 17.39 13.15 -35.70
C ALA A 40 18.04 13.31 -34.33
N ALA A 41 18.98 14.25 -34.19
CA ALA A 41 19.69 14.49 -32.94
C ALA A 41 18.66 14.84 -31.84
N GLU A 42 18.24 13.82 -31.10
CA GLU A 42 17.33 13.95 -29.99
C GLU A 42 18.02 14.83 -28.93
N THR A 43 17.32 15.86 -28.43
CA THR A 43 17.84 16.70 -27.34
C THR A 43 18.35 15.80 -26.22
N PRO A 44 19.61 15.95 -25.78
CA PRO A 44 20.17 15.15 -24.70
C PRO A 44 19.25 15.17 -23.48
N LEU A 45 19.11 14.02 -22.81
CA LEU A 45 18.39 13.97 -21.54
C LEU A 45 19.20 14.73 -20.47
N PRO A 46 18.53 15.43 -19.53
CA PRO A 46 19.23 16.06 -18.41
C PRO A 46 19.99 15.04 -17.55
N ASP A 47 21.01 15.49 -16.84
CA ASP A 47 21.69 14.69 -15.83
C ASP A 47 20.83 14.47 -14.59
N GLY A 48 21.13 13.42 -13.82
CA GLY A 48 20.45 13.13 -12.55
C GLY A 48 19.07 12.50 -12.73
N LEU A 49 18.86 11.67 -13.76
CA LEU A 49 17.51 11.14 -14.04
C LEU A 49 16.88 10.35 -12.89
N PHE A 50 17.67 9.65 -12.08
CA PHE A 50 17.20 8.73 -11.04
C PHE A 50 17.20 9.33 -9.63
N THR A 51 16.85 10.61 -9.48
CA THR A 51 16.85 11.32 -8.18
C THR A 51 15.94 10.68 -7.11
N LEU A 52 14.87 10.00 -7.53
CA LEU A 52 13.88 9.36 -6.64
C LEU A 52 14.21 7.89 -6.32
N GLY A 53 15.39 7.43 -6.74
CA GLY A 53 15.86 6.07 -6.54
C GLY A 53 15.09 5.04 -7.35
N VAL A 54 15.06 3.81 -6.84
CA VAL A 54 14.39 2.66 -7.44
C VAL A 54 13.59 1.93 -6.38
N ALA A 55 12.57 1.18 -6.78
CA ALA A 55 11.77 0.36 -5.88
C ALA A 55 11.38 -0.96 -6.55
N SER A 56 10.98 -1.93 -5.73
CA SER A 56 10.36 -3.16 -6.21
C SER A 56 9.15 -3.51 -5.35
N GLY A 57 8.22 -4.29 -5.88
CA GLY A 57 6.98 -4.55 -5.17
C GLY A 57 6.11 -5.64 -5.75
N ASP A 58 4.98 -5.88 -5.08
CA ASP A 58 3.99 -6.90 -5.41
C ASP A 58 4.65 -8.27 -5.75
N PRO A 59 5.48 -8.85 -4.85
CA PRO A 59 6.24 -10.04 -5.14
C PRO A 59 5.33 -11.25 -5.34
N LEU A 60 5.54 -11.95 -6.44
CA LEU A 60 4.92 -13.23 -6.76
C LEU A 60 6.00 -14.32 -6.79
N HIS A 61 5.58 -15.57 -6.87
CA HIS A 61 6.52 -16.68 -6.86
C HIS A 61 7.43 -16.71 -8.09
N ASP A 62 6.96 -16.19 -9.22
CA ASP A 62 7.70 -16.15 -10.48
C ASP A 62 8.08 -14.74 -10.91
N GLY A 63 7.84 -13.72 -10.08
CA GLY A 63 7.93 -12.34 -10.57
C GLY A 63 7.81 -11.26 -9.52
N VAL A 64 8.07 -10.03 -9.95
CA VAL A 64 8.12 -8.82 -9.13
C VAL A 64 7.93 -7.61 -10.03
N VAL A 65 7.31 -6.54 -9.50
CA VAL A 65 7.30 -5.24 -10.15
C VAL A 65 8.61 -4.51 -9.86
N LEU A 66 9.26 -3.99 -10.90
CA LEU A 66 10.35 -3.02 -10.76
C LEU A 66 9.83 -1.62 -11.06
N TRP A 67 10.29 -0.64 -10.29
CA TRP A 67 9.85 0.75 -10.40
C TRP A 67 11.03 1.72 -10.38
N THR A 68 10.92 2.78 -11.19
CA THR A 68 11.69 4.01 -11.08
C THR A 68 10.90 5.16 -11.70
N ARG A 69 11.30 6.42 -11.44
CA ARG A 69 10.79 7.60 -12.16
C ARG A 69 11.96 8.46 -12.64
N LEU A 70 11.90 8.91 -13.89
CA LEU A 70 12.88 9.88 -14.42
C LEU A 70 12.47 11.28 -13.98
N ALA A 71 13.25 11.89 -13.10
CA ALA A 71 12.89 13.16 -12.47
C ALA A 71 14.12 14.02 -12.10
N PRO A 72 14.89 14.56 -13.06
CA PRO A 72 16.05 15.42 -12.78
C PRO A 72 15.73 16.65 -11.92
N ASP A 73 14.52 17.21 -12.04
CA ASP A 73 14.02 18.28 -11.17
C ASP A 73 12.73 17.84 -10.45
N PRO A 74 12.85 17.00 -9.40
CA PRO A 74 11.74 16.23 -8.86
C PRO A 74 10.64 17.07 -8.20
N LEU A 75 10.98 18.25 -7.69
CA LEU A 75 10.04 19.13 -6.96
C LEU A 75 9.36 20.16 -7.85
N ASN A 76 9.69 20.21 -9.14
CA ASN A 76 9.11 21.14 -10.11
C ASN A 76 8.53 20.38 -11.31
N GLY A 77 7.71 19.36 -11.03
CA GLY A 77 7.04 18.55 -12.07
C GLY A 77 7.91 17.44 -12.68
N GLY A 78 9.21 17.38 -12.37
CA GLY A 78 10.11 16.30 -12.78
C GLY A 78 11.11 16.66 -13.88
N GLY A 79 11.13 17.88 -14.42
CA GLY A 79 12.22 18.37 -15.30
C GLY A 79 12.49 17.57 -16.59
N MET A 80 11.56 16.70 -17.01
CA MET A 80 11.72 15.87 -18.20
C MET A 80 11.13 16.54 -19.45
N PRO A 81 11.68 16.29 -20.66
CA PRO A 81 11.07 16.74 -21.90
C PRO A 81 9.70 16.08 -22.12
N GLY A 82 8.80 16.76 -22.83
CA GLY A 82 7.43 16.30 -23.16
C GLY A 82 7.36 15.17 -24.20
N ARG A 83 8.26 14.18 -24.11
CA ARG A 83 8.34 13.02 -25.01
C ARG A 83 8.55 11.73 -24.24
N THR A 84 8.19 10.61 -24.86
CA THR A 84 8.47 9.27 -24.33
C THR A 84 9.97 8.99 -24.33
N VAL A 85 10.48 8.41 -23.25
CA VAL A 85 11.89 8.05 -23.08
C VAL A 85 12.02 6.53 -22.89
N PRO A 86 12.80 5.82 -23.72
CA PRO A 86 13.07 4.41 -23.50
C PRO A 86 14.01 4.23 -22.29
N VAL A 87 13.64 3.31 -21.39
CA VAL A 87 14.41 2.95 -20.20
C VAL A 87 14.71 1.48 -20.23
N GLU A 88 15.98 1.13 -20.34
CA GLU A 88 16.41 -0.26 -20.24
C GLU A 88 16.36 -0.71 -18.78
N TRP A 89 16.08 -1.99 -18.56
CA TRP A 89 16.08 -2.61 -17.24
C TRP A 89 16.73 -3.99 -17.32
N GLU A 90 17.39 -4.38 -16.22
CA GLU A 90 18.03 -5.68 -16.06
C GLU A 90 17.69 -6.28 -14.70
N VAL A 91 17.59 -7.60 -14.64
CA VAL A 91 17.52 -8.40 -13.41
C VAL A 91 18.62 -9.45 -13.45
N ALA A 92 19.39 -9.56 -12.37
CA ALA A 92 20.51 -10.47 -12.21
C ALA A 92 20.40 -11.29 -10.92
N ILE A 93 21.18 -12.37 -10.86
CA ILE A 93 21.33 -13.21 -9.65
C ILE A 93 22.54 -12.81 -8.79
N ASP A 94 23.21 -11.72 -9.14
CA ASP A 94 24.31 -11.13 -8.39
C ASP A 94 24.29 -9.59 -8.52
N SER A 95 24.84 -8.90 -7.53
CA SER A 95 24.84 -7.43 -7.46
C SER A 95 25.76 -6.75 -8.47
N ARG A 96 26.70 -7.47 -9.08
CA ARG A 96 27.64 -6.96 -10.09
C ARG A 96 27.08 -7.10 -11.51
N PHE A 97 25.91 -7.72 -11.67
CA PHE A 97 25.27 -7.99 -12.95
C PHE A 97 26.13 -8.88 -13.88
N SER A 98 26.90 -9.81 -13.30
CA SER A 98 27.67 -10.80 -14.07
C SER A 98 26.77 -11.88 -14.70
N ALA A 99 25.62 -12.16 -14.09
CA ALA A 99 24.64 -13.13 -14.55
C ALA A 99 23.23 -12.51 -14.62
N VAL A 100 22.96 -11.83 -15.74
CA VAL A 100 21.64 -11.26 -16.06
C VAL A 100 20.67 -12.37 -16.48
N VAL A 101 19.53 -12.47 -15.79
CA VAL A 101 18.49 -13.49 -16.04
C VAL A 101 17.26 -12.95 -16.76
N ARG A 102 17.01 -11.63 -16.69
CA ARG A 102 15.98 -10.93 -17.47
C ARG A 102 16.46 -9.52 -17.83
N ARG A 103 16.01 -9.02 -18.97
CA ARG A 103 16.23 -7.62 -19.39
C ARG A 103 15.17 -7.20 -20.39
N GLY A 104 15.02 -5.90 -20.59
CA GLY A 104 14.14 -5.35 -21.59
C GLY A 104 14.20 -3.83 -21.62
N VAL A 105 13.23 -3.24 -22.32
CA VAL A 105 13.05 -1.79 -22.41
C VAL A 105 11.61 -1.46 -22.06
N ALA A 106 11.42 -0.52 -21.15
CA ALA A 106 10.14 0.08 -20.82
C ALA A 106 10.07 1.52 -21.36
N GLN A 107 8.86 2.06 -21.49
CA GLN A 107 8.65 3.40 -22.02
C GLN A 107 8.22 4.33 -20.89
N ALA A 108 9.08 5.26 -20.49
CA ALA A 108 8.75 6.32 -19.56
C ALA A 108 8.00 7.42 -20.30
N ARG A 109 6.67 7.50 -20.09
CA ARG A 109 5.80 8.42 -20.82
C ARG A 109 5.49 9.70 -20.01
N PRO A 110 5.37 10.88 -20.66
CA PRO A 110 5.01 12.12 -19.98
C PRO A 110 3.68 12.06 -19.24
N GLU A 111 2.70 11.35 -19.80
CA GLU A 111 1.36 11.20 -19.22
C GLU A 111 1.41 10.56 -17.81
N TYR A 112 2.40 9.71 -17.55
CA TYR A 112 2.65 9.06 -16.26
C TYR A 112 3.82 9.68 -15.48
N GLY A 113 4.16 10.95 -15.76
CA GLY A 113 5.24 11.67 -15.09
C GLY A 113 6.62 11.01 -15.28
N HIS A 114 6.82 10.31 -16.40
CA HIS A 114 8.01 9.51 -16.70
C HIS A 114 8.34 8.44 -15.65
N SER A 115 7.32 7.93 -14.96
CA SER A 115 7.43 6.69 -14.18
C SER A 115 7.57 5.47 -15.08
N VAL A 116 8.21 4.44 -14.56
CA VAL A 116 8.47 3.16 -15.21
C VAL A 116 8.01 2.06 -14.27
N HIS A 117 7.15 1.18 -14.77
CA HIS A 117 6.69 -0.02 -14.08
C HIS A 117 6.98 -1.24 -14.97
N VAL A 118 7.70 -2.22 -14.45
CA VAL A 118 8.03 -3.45 -15.17
C VAL A 118 7.56 -4.65 -14.35
N ASP A 119 6.54 -5.35 -14.85
CA ASP A 119 6.13 -6.65 -14.31
C ASP A 119 7.06 -7.75 -14.86
N VAL A 120 8.12 -8.07 -14.12
CA VAL A 120 9.08 -9.11 -14.50
C VAL A 120 8.56 -10.49 -14.13
N ARG A 121 8.60 -11.44 -15.07
CA ARG A 121 8.12 -12.82 -14.90
C ARG A 121 9.15 -13.90 -15.23
N GLY A 122 8.87 -15.12 -14.77
CA GLY A 122 9.72 -16.31 -14.94
C GLY A 122 11.02 -16.28 -14.12
N LEU A 123 11.03 -15.54 -13.02
CA LEU A 123 12.13 -15.55 -12.05
C LEU A 123 12.05 -16.79 -11.16
N ARG A 124 13.17 -17.16 -10.53
CA ARG A 124 13.20 -18.30 -9.62
C ARG A 124 12.43 -17.96 -8.33
N PRO A 125 11.55 -18.83 -7.83
CA PRO A 125 10.79 -18.60 -6.59
C PRO A 125 11.63 -18.58 -5.32
N GLY A 126 11.24 -17.75 -4.35
CA GLY A 126 11.89 -17.63 -3.05
C GLY A 126 13.37 -17.27 -3.16
N ARG A 127 13.73 -16.39 -4.11
CA ARG A 127 15.13 -16.01 -4.37
C ARG A 127 15.31 -14.51 -4.41
N VAL A 128 16.46 -14.09 -3.89
CA VAL A 128 16.95 -12.72 -4.02
C VAL A 128 17.42 -12.50 -5.46
N HIS A 129 17.10 -11.33 -6.00
CA HIS A 129 17.59 -10.85 -7.29
C HIS A 129 18.05 -9.38 -7.14
N TRP A 130 18.88 -8.93 -8.07
CA TRP A 130 19.32 -7.54 -8.17
C TRP A 130 18.79 -6.94 -9.47
N TYR A 131 18.47 -5.66 -9.47
CA TYR A 131 17.93 -4.97 -10.64
C TYR A 131 18.47 -3.54 -10.77
N ARG A 132 18.49 -3.02 -11.99
CA ARG A 132 18.89 -1.64 -12.30
C ARG A 132 18.23 -1.16 -13.58
N PHE A 133 18.23 0.16 -13.78
CA PHE A 133 17.73 0.83 -14.97
C PHE A 133 18.83 1.63 -15.67
N ARG A 134 18.66 1.86 -16.98
CA ARG A 134 19.52 2.74 -17.79
C ARG A 134 18.68 3.60 -18.73
N ALA A 135 18.94 4.91 -18.75
CA ALA A 135 18.32 5.85 -19.68
C ALA A 135 19.33 6.96 -20.02
N GLY A 136 19.43 7.34 -21.30
CA GLY A 136 20.33 8.43 -21.74
C GLY A 136 21.81 8.24 -21.33
N GLY A 137 22.28 6.99 -21.25
CA GLY A 137 23.64 6.68 -20.79
C GLY A 137 23.84 6.71 -19.26
N GLN A 138 22.85 7.15 -18.49
CA GLN A 138 22.88 7.18 -17.02
C GLN A 138 22.34 5.87 -16.44
N LEU A 139 22.95 5.38 -15.36
CA LEU A 139 22.51 4.22 -14.61
C LEU A 139 21.79 4.63 -13.32
N SER A 140 20.73 3.92 -12.98
CA SER A 140 20.15 4.01 -11.64
C SER A 140 21.10 3.39 -10.59
N ARG A 141 20.81 3.64 -9.30
CA ARG A 141 21.33 2.75 -8.25
C ARG A 141 20.84 1.31 -8.48
N VAL A 142 21.60 0.35 -7.95
CA VAL A 142 21.18 -1.05 -7.91
C VAL A 142 20.14 -1.24 -6.81
N GLY A 143 19.04 -1.91 -7.14
CA GLY A 143 18.09 -2.42 -6.17
C GLY A 143 18.26 -3.93 -5.96
N ARG A 144 17.79 -4.40 -4.81
CA ARG A 144 17.65 -5.80 -4.39
C ARG A 144 16.17 -6.07 -4.21
N THR A 145 15.73 -7.26 -4.61
CA THR A 145 14.35 -7.71 -4.44
C THR A 145 14.29 -9.20 -4.15
N ARG A 146 13.11 -9.72 -3.81
CA ARG A 146 12.87 -11.13 -3.52
C ARG A 146 11.54 -11.58 -4.12
N THR A 147 11.55 -12.72 -4.80
CA THR A 147 10.31 -13.40 -5.24
C THR A 147 9.69 -14.16 -4.07
N ALA A 148 8.36 -14.31 -4.07
CA ALA A 148 7.67 -15.11 -3.07
C ALA A 148 8.03 -16.61 -3.20
N PRO A 149 7.88 -17.43 -2.15
CA PRO A 149 7.99 -18.88 -2.27
C PRO A 149 6.92 -19.50 -3.19
N LEU A 150 7.21 -20.68 -3.75
CA LEU A 150 6.24 -21.45 -4.56
C LEU A 150 4.96 -21.75 -3.77
N PRO A 151 3.75 -21.52 -4.31
CA PRO A 151 2.47 -21.70 -3.62
C PRO A 151 2.26 -23.05 -2.91
N LEU A 152 2.76 -24.13 -3.53
CA LEU A 152 2.68 -25.50 -3.01
C LEU A 152 4.04 -26.03 -2.54
N GLY A 153 5.03 -25.17 -2.37
CA GLY A 153 6.37 -25.53 -1.89
C GLY A 153 6.46 -25.66 -0.37
N ILE A 154 7.67 -26.00 0.09
CA ILE A 154 8.02 -26.10 1.52
C ILE A 154 7.72 -24.76 2.22
N GLN A 155 7.13 -24.84 3.42
CA GLN A 155 6.92 -23.68 4.28
C GLN A 155 8.29 -23.16 4.74
N SER A 156 8.72 -22.04 4.15
CA SER A 156 9.94 -21.35 4.53
C SER A 156 9.57 -20.15 5.39
N PRO A 157 10.35 -19.82 6.44
CA PRO A 157 10.11 -18.61 7.22
C PRO A 157 10.08 -17.36 6.34
N VAL A 158 9.23 -16.40 6.73
CA VAL A 158 9.10 -15.11 6.04
C VAL A 158 9.21 -14.00 7.08
N ARG A 159 10.09 -13.03 6.82
CA ARG A 159 10.21 -11.82 7.64
C ARG A 159 9.46 -10.66 6.99
N ILE A 160 8.46 -10.12 7.70
CA ILE A 160 7.65 -8.98 7.25
C ILE A 160 7.94 -7.78 8.13
N ALA A 161 8.19 -6.60 7.54
CA ALA A 161 8.15 -5.33 8.27
C ALA A 161 6.81 -4.62 7.99
N LEU A 162 6.11 -4.16 9.03
CA LEU A 162 4.90 -3.34 8.94
C LEU A 162 5.25 -1.89 9.25
N ALA A 163 4.86 -0.97 8.37
CA ALA A 163 5.03 0.47 8.55
C ALA A 163 3.83 1.26 8.01
N SER A 164 3.66 2.48 8.52
CA SER A 164 2.68 3.46 8.06
C SER A 164 3.11 4.87 8.51
N CYS A 165 2.37 5.89 8.09
CA CYS A 165 2.37 7.21 8.72
C CYS A 165 3.77 7.84 8.82
N GLN A 166 4.28 8.29 7.67
CA GLN A 166 5.61 8.89 7.54
C GLN A 166 5.55 10.40 7.27
N ASN A 167 4.80 11.18 8.05
CA ASN A 167 4.68 12.62 7.80
C ASN A 167 6.06 13.29 7.75
N TRP A 168 6.40 13.85 6.59
CA TRP A 168 7.68 14.47 6.31
C TRP A 168 7.99 15.60 7.28
N GLN A 169 6.97 16.35 7.67
CA GLN A 169 7.10 17.54 8.52
C GLN A 169 7.39 17.19 9.99
N HIS A 170 6.91 16.03 10.44
CA HIS A 170 7.00 15.62 11.84
C HIS A 170 8.36 15.02 12.23
N GLY A 171 9.15 14.56 11.26
CA GLY A 171 10.49 14.04 11.54
C GLY A 171 11.18 13.44 10.32
N HIS A 172 12.44 13.08 10.50
CA HIS A 172 13.24 12.27 9.59
C HIS A 172 12.81 10.80 9.62
N PHE A 173 13.03 10.07 8.54
CA PHE A 173 12.62 8.66 8.46
C PHE A 173 13.67 7.69 9.02
N THR A 174 14.19 8.01 10.21
CA THR A 174 15.22 7.21 10.90
C THR A 174 14.81 5.75 11.16
N PRO A 175 13.52 5.36 11.33
CA PRO A 175 13.16 3.95 11.46
C PRO A 175 13.54 3.08 10.26
N TYR A 176 13.64 3.64 9.05
CA TYR A 176 14.06 2.88 7.87
C TYR A 176 15.54 2.47 7.92
N ALA A 177 16.40 3.22 8.63
CA ALA A 177 17.79 2.83 8.84
C ALA A 177 17.89 1.52 9.64
N ASP A 178 17.10 1.40 10.71
CA ASP A 178 17.00 0.16 11.49
C ASP A 178 16.31 -0.94 10.69
N MET A 179 15.21 -0.64 10.00
CA MET A 179 14.50 -1.61 9.17
C MET A 179 15.40 -2.23 8.10
N TYR A 180 16.26 -1.43 7.47
CA TYR A 180 17.28 -1.91 6.54
C TYR A 180 18.23 -2.92 7.22
N ALA A 181 18.69 -2.62 8.43
CA ALA A 181 19.56 -3.51 9.21
C ALA A 181 18.87 -4.81 9.65
N GLN A 182 17.53 -4.85 9.73
CA GLN A 182 16.77 -6.07 10.05
C GLN A 182 16.53 -7.01 8.86
N ASP A 183 16.88 -6.60 7.64
CA ASP A 183 16.76 -7.36 6.38
C ASP A 183 15.40 -8.07 6.21
N PRO A 184 14.28 -7.34 6.12
CA PRO A 184 12.98 -7.95 5.87
C PRO A 184 12.90 -8.55 4.45
N ASP A 185 12.11 -9.61 4.32
CA ASP A 185 11.83 -10.24 3.03
C ASP A 185 10.83 -9.43 2.20
N VAL A 186 9.93 -8.73 2.88
CA VAL A 186 8.92 -7.85 2.31
C VAL A 186 8.58 -6.76 3.32
N VAL A 187 8.37 -5.54 2.83
CA VAL A 187 7.78 -4.44 3.58
C VAL A 187 6.30 -4.36 3.24
N VAL A 188 5.45 -4.33 4.25
CA VAL A 188 4.01 -4.08 4.13
C VAL A 188 3.79 -2.65 4.64
N PHE A 189 3.42 -1.76 3.74
CA PHE A 189 3.16 -0.36 4.06
C PHE A 189 1.65 -0.09 3.94
N VAL A 190 1.02 0.27 5.05
CA VAL A 190 -0.46 0.26 5.17
C VAL A 190 -1.12 1.63 5.10
N GLY A 191 -0.39 2.65 4.65
CA GLY A 191 -0.96 3.96 4.31
C GLY A 191 -0.26 5.14 4.97
N ASP A 192 -0.70 6.34 4.62
CA ASP A 192 -0.08 7.60 4.97
C ASP A 192 1.39 7.68 4.52
N TYR A 193 1.62 7.26 3.28
CA TYR A 193 2.93 7.35 2.63
C TYR A 193 3.29 8.80 2.37
N VAL A 194 2.30 9.63 2.01
CA VAL A 194 2.42 11.09 1.98
C VAL A 194 1.33 11.69 2.86
N TYR A 195 1.55 12.94 3.26
CA TYR A 195 0.51 13.79 3.81
C TYR A 195 0.27 14.94 2.85
N GLU A 196 -0.99 15.33 2.68
CA GLU A 196 -1.50 16.45 1.92
C GLU A 196 -1.35 17.80 2.66
N SER A 197 -1.28 17.79 3.99
CA SER A 197 -1.22 18.98 4.86
C SER A 197 -0.34 20.13 4.32
N ALA A 198 -0.78 21.37 4.55
CA ALA A 198 -0.03 22.56 4.15
C ALA A 198 1.37 22.66 4.80
N PRO A 199 2.31 23.39 4.18
CA PRO A 199 3.64 23.62 4.74
C PRO A 199 3.61 24.35 6.08
N SER A 200 4.24 23.76 7.11
CA SER A 200 4.40 24.39 8.43
C SER A 200 5.77 25.06 8.57
N ALA A 201 5.79 26.27 9.13
CA ALA A 201 7.02 27.03 9.39
C ALA A 201 7.79 26.56 10.64
N THR A 202 7.14 25.83 11.54
CA THR A 202 7.72 25.34 12.80
C THR A 202 8.04 23.85 12.78
N ALA A 203 7.79 23.18 11.65
CA ALA A 203 8.06 21.76 11.48
C ALA A 203 9.55 21.44 11.34
N VAL A 204 9.94 20.20 11.67
CA VAL A 204 11.32 19.69 11.56
C VAL A 204 11.81 19.77 10.12
N ARG A 205 10.93 19.39 9.19
CA ARG A 205 11.11 19.60 7.75
C ARG A 205 9.86 20.26 7.23
N ARG A 206 9.97 20.96 6.11
CA ARG A 206 8.84 21.69 5.53
C ARG A 206 8.33 20.99 4.27
N HIS A 207 7.02 20.86 4.13
CA HIS A 207 6.42 20.43 2.85
C HIS A 207 6.71 21.43 1.72
N GLU A 208 6.79 20.94 0.49
CA GLU A 208 6.85 21.79 -0.69
C GLU A 208 5.52 22.53 -0.94
N GLY A 209 5.57 23.57 -1.78
CA GLY A 209 4.38 24.31 -2.20
C GLY A 209 3.96 25.41 -1.23
N ARG A 210 2.72 25.88 -1.37
CA ARG A 210 2.12 26.95 -0.55
C ARG A 210 0.87 26.52 0.22
N GLY A 211 0.38 25.31 -0.01
CA GLY A 211 -0.85 24.78 0.59
C GLY A 211 -0.95 23.28 0.34
N GLU A 212 -2.16 22.75 0.41
CA GLU A 212 -2.43 21.35 0.10
C GLU A 212 -2.34 21.06 -1.41
N PRO A 213 -1.98 19.82 -1.80
CA PRO A 213 -2.03 19.40 -3.19
C PRO A 213 -3.48 19.13 -3.62
N TYR A 214 -3.89 19.73 -4.73
CA TYR A 214 -5.18 19.45 -5.39
C TYR A 214 -5.00 18.97 -6.84
N THR A 215 -3.93 19.42 -7.49
CA THR A 215 -3.62 19.07 -8.88
C THR A 215 -2.65 17.90 -8.96
N LEU A 216 -2.66 17.19 -10.09
CA LEU A 216 -1.74 16.08 -10.35
C LEU A 216 -0.27 16.47 -10.18
N THR A 217 0.14 17.66 -10.63
CA THR A 217 1.52 18.14 -10.47
C THR A 217 1.87 18.36 -9.00
N GLN A 218 0.96 18.90 -8.18
CA GLN A 218 1.21 19.09 -6.75
C GLN A 218 1.34 17.74 -6.03
N TYR A 219 0.46 16.76 -6.31
CA TYR A 219 0.63 15.42 -5.75
C TYR A 219 1.94 14.77 -6.21
N ARG A 220 2.29 14.87 -7.50
CA ARG A 220 3.59 14.38 -8.01
C ARG A 220 4.78 14.99 -7.27
N ASN A 221 4.74 16.29 -6.99
CA ASN A 221 5.80 16.98 -6.24
C ASN A 221 5.83 16.53 -4.77
N ARG A 222 4.66 16.34 -4.14
CA ARG A 222 4.56 15.81 -2.77
C ARG A 222 5.17 14.41 -2.64
N TYR A 223 4.81 13.47 -3.54
CA TYR A 223 5.43 12.15 -3.56
C TYR A 223 6.92 12.22 -3.84
N ALA A 224 7.34 13.08 -4.77
CA ALA A 224 8.74 13.28 -5.09
C ALA A 224 9.52 13.78 -3.86
N GLN A 225 8.99 14.75 -3.11
CA GLN A 225 9.57 15.23 -1.86
C GLN A 225 9.83 14.10 -0.88
N TYR A 226 8.81 13.29 -0.60
CA TYR A 226 8.95 12.17 0.33
C TYR A 226 10.01 11.17 -0.15
N ARG A 227 9.99 10.83 -1.45
CA ARG A 227 10.97 9.95 -2.08
C ARG A 227 12.37 10.55 -2.21
N THR A 228 12.62 11.81 -1.82
CA THR A 228 13.99 12.34 -1.69
C THR A 228 14.68 11.93 -0.40
N ASP A 229 13.95 11.36 0.58
CA ASP A 229 14.55 10.88 1.83
C ASP A 229 15.54 9.74 1.56
N PRO A 230 16.80 9.85 2.01
CA PRO A 230 17.84 8.88 1.68
C PRO A 230 17.62 7.51 2.35
N ASP A 231 17.00 7.46 3.53
CA ASP A 231 16.68 6.23 4.23
C ASP A 231 15.52 5.49 3.55
N LEU A 232 14.48 6.23 3.15
CA LEU A 232 13.39 5.69 2.35
C LEU A 232 13.89 5.13 1.01
N GLN A 233 14.75 5.85 0.29
CA GLN A 233 15.33 5.35 -0.96
C GLN A 233 16.19 4.10 -0.76
N ARG A 234 16.92 4.00 0.36
CA ARG A 234 17.69 2.79 0.70
C ARG A 234 16.76 1.61 0.95
N MET A 235 15.68 1.81 1.71
CA MET A 235 14.74 0.75 2.05
C MET A 235 13.93 0.26 0.83
N HIS A 236 13.47 1.17 -0.05
CA HIS A 236 12.84 0.80 -1.32
C HIS A 236 13.76 0.00 -2.25
N ALA A 237 15.05 0.32 -2.24
CA ALA A 237 16.04 -0.42 -3.02
C ALA A 237 16.47 -1.74 -2.38
N HIS A 238 16.03 -2.09 -1.17
CA HIS A 238 16.54 -3.27 -0.43
C HIS A 238 15.61 -4.49 -0.50
N ALA A 239 14.29 -4.26 -0.41
CA ALA A 239 13.27 -5.29 -0.32
C ALA A 239 12.07 -4.95 -1.23
N PRO A 240 11.25 -5.94 -1.63
CA PRO A 240 9.98 -5.67 -2.27
C PRO A 240 8.98 -5.06 -1.27
N TRP A 241 8.18 -4.12 -1.74
CA TRP A 241 7.12 -3.46 -0.97
C TRP A 241 5.74 -3.93 -1.44
N VAL A 242 4.87 -4.22 -0.50
CA VAL A 242 3.43 -4.38 -0.69
C VAL A 242 2.77 -3.17 -0.05
N VAL A 243 2.22 -2.30 -0.89
CA VAL A 243 1.69 -1.00 -0.46
C VAL A 243 0.18 -0.91 -0.63
N THR A 244 -0.47 -0.21 0.29
CA THR A 244 -1.81 0.35 0.14
C THR A 244 -1.82 1.79 0.67
N PHE A 245 -2.78 2.60 0.22
CA PHE A 245 -2.99 3.95 0.73
C PHE A 245 -3.92 3.94 1.94
N ASP A 246 -3.91 5.03 2.69
CA ASP A 246 -4.95 5.43 3.61
C ASP A 246 -5.54 6.79 3.17
N ASP A 247 -5.96 7.65 4.08
CA ASP A 247 -6.62 8.92 3.80
C ASP A 247 -5.67 10.00 3.31
N HIS A 248 -4.51 10.15 3.95
CA HIS A 248 -3.60 11.27 3.69
C HIS A 248 -2.90 11.23 2.33
N GLU A 249 -3.00 10.12 1.60
CA GLU A 249 -2.70 10.08 0.17
C GLU A 249 -3.60 10.99 -0.67
N VAL A 250 -4.76 11.40 -0.14
CA VAL A 250 -5.75 12.27 -0.78
C VAL A 250 -6.09 13.48 0.12
N ASP A 251 -6.85 13.24 1.19
CA ASP A 251 -7.49 14.22 2.07
C ASP A 251 -7.85 13.52 3.39
N ASN A 252 -7.45 14.09 4.52
CA ASN A 252 -7.65 13.52 5.84
C ASN A 252 -9.08 12.99 6.03
N ASP A 253 -9.23 11.81 6.62
CA ASP A 253 -10.52 11.20 6.93
C ASP A 253 -11.48 11.01 5.74
N PHE A 254 -11.07 11.04 4.47
CA PHE A 254 -12.05 10.89 3.37
C PHE A 254 -12.80 9.54 3.38
N ALA A 255 -14.05 9.52 2.93
CA ALA A 255 -14.90 8.32 2.89
C ALA A 255 -15.53 8.12 1.50
N GLY A 256 -14.95 7.21 0.71
CA GLY A 256 -15.34 7.02 -0.68
C GLY A 256 -15.10 8.28 -1.50
N GLU A 257 -16.17 8.97 -1.87
CA GLU A 257 -16.13 10.25 -2.60
C GLU A 257 -16.63 11.43 -1.73
N ILE A 258 -16.59 11.26 -0.41
CA ILE A 258 -16.92 12.29 0.58
C ILE A 258 -15.59 12.79 1.18
N PRO A 259 -15.23 14.08 1.02
CA PRO A 259 -14.04 14.67 1.64
C PRO A 259 -14.21 14.85 3.15
N GLN A 260 -13.14 15.26 3.85
CA GLN A 260 -13.22 15.61 5.29
C GLN A 260 -14.31 16.63 5.58
N ASP A 261 -14.37 17.66 4.74
CA ASP A 261 -15.21 18.84 4.91
C ASP A 261 -16.12 19.01 3.68
N PRO A 262 -17.20 18.22 3.53
CA PRO A 262 -18.06 18.25 2.35
C PRO A 262 -18.76 19.60 2.11
N GLY A 263 -18.92 20.40 3.17
CA GLY A 263 -19.43 21.77 3.05
C GLY A 263 -18.45 22.77 2.41
N SER A 264 -17.14 22.46 2.44
CA SER A 264 -16.06 23.31 1.90
C SER A 264 -15.47 22.77 0.60
N GLN A 265 -15.74 21.51 0.25
CA GLN A 265 -15.21 20.84 -0.93
C GLN A 265 -16.37 20.28 -1.77
N PRO A 266 -16.76 20.95 -2.88
CA PRO A 266 -17.74 20.42 -3.81
C PRO A 266 -17.34 19.04 -4.32
N HIS A 267 -18.33 18.17 -4.53
CA HIS A 267 -18.09 16.78 -4.90
C HIS A 267 -17.30 16.60 -6.21
N ASP A 268 -17.54 17.45 -7.22
CA ASP A 268 -16.79 17.44 -8.48
C ASP A 268 -15.32 17.83 -8.28
N ALA A 269 -15.05 18.82 -7.43
CA ALA A 269 -13.71 19.22 -7.04
C ALA A 269 -12.98 18.11 -6.28
N PHE A 270 -13.67 17.41 -5.37
CA PHE A 270 -13.08 16.29 -4.63
C PHE A 270 -12.82 15.07 -5.53
N THR A 271 -13.73 14.75 -6.45
CA THR A 271 -13.53 13.72 -7.48
C THR A 271 -12.33 14.02 -8.38
N ALA A 272 -12.10 15.29 -8.72
CA ALA A 272 -10.90 15.72 -9.43
C ALA A 272 -9.62 15.54 -8.58
N ARG A 273 -9.69 15.84 -7.28
CA ARG A 273 -8.60 15.62 -6.31
C ARG A 273 -8.26 14.13 -6.17
N LEU A 274 -9.26 13.25 -6.01
CA LEU A 274 -9.11 11.79 -6.00
C LEU A 274 -8.41 11.28 -7.27
N THR A 275 -8.86 11.76 -8.44
CA THR A 275 -8.26 11.38 -9.73
C THR A 275 -6.77 11.77 -9.80
N ALA A 276 -6.43 12.99 -9.37
CA ALA A 276 -5.05 13.47 -9.32
C ALA A 276 -4.19 12.66 -8.33
N ALA A 277 -4.71 12.43 -7.13
CA ALA A 277 -4.03 11.72 -6.05
C ALA A 277 -3.75 10.26 -6.41
N TYR A 278 -4.74 9.51 -6.91
CA TYR A 278 -4.57 8.11 -7.30
C TYR A 278 -3.66 7.93 -8.50
N GLN A 279 -3.68 8.86 -9.46
CA GLN A 279 -2.71 8.85 -10.54
C GLN A 279 -1.29 9.07 -10.01
N ALA A 280 -1.07 10.06 -9.15
CA ALA A 280 0.24 10.27 -8.53
C ALA A 280 0.68 9.08 -7.66
N TYR A 281 -0.23 8.43 -6.93
CA TYR A 281 0.05 7.22 -6.16
C TYR A 281 0.58 6.11 -7.07
N TYR A 282 -0.14 5.77 -8.14
CA TYR A 282 0.28 4.74 -9.10
C TYR A 282 1.67 5.05 -9.68
N GLU A 283 1.90 6.30 -10.08
CA GLU A 283 3.17 6.75 -10.64
C GLU A 283 4.36 6.63 -9.68
N HIS A 284 4.12 6.62 -8.37
CA HIS A 284 5.17 6.59 -7.34
C HIS A 284 5.25 5.29 -6.54
N MET A 285 4.42 4.29 -6.87
CA MET A 285 4.37 3.02 -6.15
C MET A 285 4.74 1.83 -7.04
N PRO A 286 5.46 0.82 -6.50
CA PRO A 286 5.86 -0.37 -7.25
C PRO A 286 4.72 -1.39 -7.36
N VAL A 287 3.59 -0.97 -7.95
CA VAL A 287 2.37 -1.77 -8.13
C VAL A 287 2.20 -2.23 -9.58
N ARG A 288 1.37 -3.25 -9.80
CA ARG A 288 1.12 -3.81 -11.14
C ARG A 288 0.19 -2.90 -11.95
N ALA A 289 0.14 -3.13 -13.26
CA ALA A 289 -0.75 -2.39 -14.17
C ALA A 289 -2.26 -2.55 -13.84
N ALA A 290 -2.63 -3.59 -13.07
CA ALA A 290 -3.99 -3.73 -12.53
C ALA A 290 -4.40 -2.60 -11.57
N GLN A 291 -3.42 -1.83 -11.07
CA GLN A 291 -3.62 -0.66 -10.21
C GLN A 291 -3.55 0.67 -11.00
N ILE A 292 -3.53 0.65 -12.34
CA ILE A 292 -3.70 1.88 -13.11
C ILE A 292 -5.10 2.44 -12.78
N PRO A 293 -5.21 3.68 -12.29
CA PRO A 293 -6.50 4.25 -11.91
C PRO A 293 -7.36 4.57 -13.14
N ASN A 294 -8.67 4.61 -12.91
CA ASN A 294 -9.67 5.04 -13.87
C ASN A 294 -10.52 6.16 -13.23
N GLY A 295 -10.15 7.41 -13.49
CA GLY A 295 -10.75 8.56 -12.82
C GLY A 295 -10.52 8.50 -11.29
N PRO A 296 -11.57 8.68 -10.46
CA PRO A 296 -11.47 8.67 -9.00
C PRO A 296 -11.45 7.24 -8.41
N HIS A 297 -11.07 6.22 -9.19
CA HIS A 297 -11.09 4.84 -8.76
C HIS A 297 -9.78 4.13 -9.06
N ILE A 298 -9.31 3.34 -8.09
CA ILE A 298 -8.15 2.48 -8.19
C ILE A 298 -8.46 1.12 -7.55
N GLN A 299 -8.00 0.03 -8.17
CA GLN A 299 -8.19 -1.32 -7.64
C GLN A 299 -7.02 -1.67 -6.70
N MET A 300 -7.06 -1.19 -5.45
CA MET A 300 -5.93 -1.35 -4.53
C MET A 300 -5.91 -2.71 -3.82
N TYR A 301 -7.05 -3.21 -3.36
CA TYR A 301 -7.08 -4.48 -2.63
C TYR A 301 -6.63 -5.65 -3.51
N ARG A 302 -5.76 -6.50 -2.98
CA ARG A 302 -5.12 -7.63 -3.69
C ARG A 302 -4.48 -8.63 -2.71
N ARG A 303 -4.05 -9.80 -3.21
CA ARG A 303 -3.52 -10.90 -2.38
C ARG A 303 -2.12 -11.28 -2.76
N PHE A 304 -1.34 -11.67 -1.76
CA PHE A 304 -0.01 -12.26 -1.94
C PHE A 304 0.10 -13.56 -1.14
N ARG A 305 0.61 -14.60 -1.80
CA ARG A 305 0.80 -15.90 -1.18
C ARG A 305 2.28 -16.15 -0.96
N PHE A 306 2.66 -16.45 0.28
CA PHE A 306 4.00 -16.84 0.65
C PHE A 306 4.05 -18.34 0.91
N GLY A 307 4.14 -19.12 -0.18
CA GLY A 307 4.07 -20.57 -0.15
C GLY A 307 2.81 -21.11 0.53
N GLN A 308 2.92 -22.19 1.29
CA GLN A 308 1.82 -22.68 2.13
C GLN A 308 1.78 -21.99 3.51
N LEU A 309 2.74 -21.10 3.80
CA LEU A 309 2.88 -20.49 5.12
C LEU A 309 1.85 -19.39 5.34
N ALA A 310 1.74 -18.42 4.44
CA ALA A 310 0.87 -17.26 4.67
C ALA A 310 0.12 -16.80 3.42
N MET A 311 -1.13 -16.41 3.62
CA MET A 311 -1.89 -15.58 2.69
C MET A 311 -1.97 -14.16 3.26
N LEU A 312 -1.47 -13.18 2.53
CA LEU A 312 -1.60 -11.76 2.84
C LEU A 312 -2.74 -11.16 2.01
N ASN A 313 -3.81 -10.74 2.68
CA ASN A 313 -4.92 -10.01 2.08
C ASN A 313 -4.71 -8.51 2.35
N VAL A 314 -4.43 -7.75 1.31
CA VAL A 314 -4.25 -6.28 1.40
C VAL A 314 -5.59 -5.62 1.15
N LEU A 315 -6.06 -4.83 2.10
CA LEU A 315 -7.34 -4.13 2.05
C LEU A 315 -7.19 -2.69 1.55
N ASP A 316 -8.34 -2.10 1.29
CA ASP A 316 -8.62 -0.72 0.93
C ASP A 316 -9.85 -0.36 1.75
N THR A 317 -9.64 0.38 2.84
CA THR A 317 -10.68 0.78 3.78
C THR A 317 -11.06 2.24 3.61
N ARG A 318 -10.75 2.88 2.48
CA ARG A 318 -11.12 4.28 2.22
C ARG A 318 -12.02 4.43 1.00
N GLN A 319 -11.71 3.79 -0.13
CA GLN A 319 -12.45 4.03 -1.38
C GLN A 319 -13.89 3.52 -1.36
N TYR A 320 -14.22 2.54 -0.51
CA TYR A 320 -15.53 1.87 -0.52
C TYR A 320 -16.34 2.07 0.75
N ARG A 321 -15.80 2.79 1.74
CA ARG A 321 -16.48 2.97 3.02
C ARG A 321 -17.63 3.97 2.91
N SER A 322 -18.65 3.75 3.71
CA SER A 322 -19.62 4.78 4.05
C SER A 322 -18.92 5.92 4.81
N ASP A 323 -19.54 7.09 4.83
CA ASP A 323 -19.16 8.20 5.72
C ASP A 323 -19.03 7.71 7.18
N GLN A 324 -18.28 8.43 8.01
CA GLN A 324 -18.05 8.06 9.39
C GLN A 324 -19.35 8.16 10.19
N ALA A 325 -19.51 7.29 11.18
CA ALA A 325 -20.60 7.44 12.14
C ALA A 325 -20.33 8.65 13.05
N VAL A 326 -21.39 9.31 13.51
CA VAL A 326 -21.31 10.39 14.52
C VAL A 326 -21.89 9.97 15.87
N SER A 327 -22.44 8.76 15.95
CA SER A 327 -23.06 8.18 17.14
C SER A 327 -22.94 6.66 17.12
N GLN A 328 -23.13 6.04 18.28
CA GLN A 328 -23.10 4.58 18.40
C GLN A 328 -24.23 3.92 17.59
N GLU A 329 -25.42 4.51 17.61
CA GLU A 329 -26.57 4.03 16.82
C GLU A 329 -26.22 4.01 15.33
N GLY A 330 -25.61 5.09 14.82
CA GLY A 330 -25.12 5.14 13.43
C GLY A 330 -24.03 4.10 13.14
N ALA A 331 -23.14 3.84 14.12
CA ALA A 331 -22.10 2.82 13.98
C ALA A 331 -22.66 1.38 13.97
N GLN A 332 -23.85 1.17 14.55
CA GLN A 332 -24.54 -0.13 14.60
C GLN A 332 -25.54 -0.33 13.45
N GLU A 333 -25.68 0.66 12.57
CA GLU A 333 -26.56 0.60 11.40
C GLU A 333 -26.15 -0.54 10.44
N PRO A 334 -27.03 -1.53 10.14
CA PRO A 334 -26.69 -2.70 9.32
C PRO A 334 -26.26 -2.41 7.87
N GLY A 335 -26.46 -1.19 7.36
CA GLY A 335 -26.08 -0.77 6.01
C GLY A 335 -24.72 -0.09 5.90
N ARG A 336 -24.11 0.32 7.03
CA ARG A 336 -22.81 0.99 7.03
C ARG A 336 -21.70 -0.01 6.74
N THR A 337 -20.77 0.35 5.85
CA THR A 337 -19.71 -0.55 5.40
C THR A 337 -18.37 0.15 5.36
N MET A 338 -17.32 -0.59 5.72
CA MET A 338 -15.91 -0.20 5.57
C MET A 338 -15.36 -0.69 4.22
N LEU A 339 -15.70 -1.92 3.83
CA LEU A 339 -15.10 -2.59 2.67
C LEU A 339 -15.96 -2.49 1.40
N GLY A 340 -17.25 -2.19 1.55
CA GLY A 340 -18.23 -2.43 0.50
C GLY A 340 -18.43 -3.93 0.21
N ALA A 341 -19.53 -4.25 -0.47
CA ALA A 341 -19.96 -5.64 -0.65
C ALA A 341 -18.97 -6.51 -1.44
N ARG A 342 -18.31 -5.95 -2.47
CA ARG A 342 -17.43 -6.72 -3.37
C ARG A 342 -16.14 -7.14 -2.67
N GLN A 343 -15.46 -6.21 -2.01
CA GLN A 343 -14.23 -6.48 -1.30
C GLN A 343 -14.47 -7.34 -0.06
N LYS A 344 -15.57 -7.11 0.67
CA LYS A 344 -15.97 -8.00 1.78
C LYS A 344 -16.09 -9.45 1.33
N ARG A 345 -16.84 -9.72 0.26
CA ARG A 345 -16.97 -11.09 -0.29
C ARG A 345 -15.61 -11.64 -0.72
N TRP A 346 -14.82 -10.83 -1.42
CA TRP A 346 -13.46 -11.20 -1.81
C TRP A 346 -12.61 -11.56 -0.58
N LEU A 347 -12.69 -10.82 0.53
CA LEU A 347 -11.91 -11.15 1.74
C LEU A 347 -12.36 -12.50 2.30
N LEU A 348 -13.66 -12.70 2.46
CA LEU A 348 -14.23 -13.94 3.01
C LEU A 348 -13.88 -15.18 2.16
N ASP A 349 -13.94 -15.06 0.83
CA ASP A 349 -13.55 -16.14 -0.09
C ASP A 349 -12.09 -16.58 0.14
N SER A 350 -11.20 -15.62 0.42
CA SER A 350 -9.80 -15.90 0.75
C SER A 350 -9.65 -16.57 2.11
N LEU A 351 -10.27 -16.00 3.14
CA LEU A 351 -10.12 -16.46 4.52
C LEU A 351 -10.64 -17.89 4.69
N HIS A 352 -11.71 -18.26 3.98
CA HIS A 352 -12.28 -19.60 4.01
C HIS A 352 -11.60 -20.58 3.03
N GLY A 353 -10.96 -20.07 1.97
CA GLY A 353 -10.40 -20.88 0.88
C GLY A 353 -8.88 -20.96 0.80
N SER A 354 -8.11 -20.17 1.57
CA SER A 354 -6.66 -20.00 1.33
C SER A 354 -5.85 -21.29 1.52
N GLY A 355 -6.26 -22.15 2.46
CA GLY A 355 -5.51 -23.34 2.89
C GLY A 355 -4.11 -23.04 3.43
N THR A 356 -3.80 -21.78 3.74
CA THR A 356 -2.50 -21.37 4.31
C THR A 356 -2.49 -21.49 5.82
N ARG A 357 -1.29 -21.59 6.41
CA ARG A 357 -1.12 -21.66 7.87
C ARG A 357 -1.54 -20.37 8.56
N TRP A 358 -1.17 -19.22 8.01
CA TRP A 358 -1.45 -17.89 8.54
C TRP A 358 -2.29 -17.08 7.55
N ASN A 359 -3.39 -16.49 8.03
CA ASN A 359 -4.21 -15.57 7.24
C ASN A 359 -3.93 -14.16 7.73
N LEU A 360 -3.07 -13.44 7.01
CA LEU A 360 -2.74 -12.06 7.32
C LEU A 360 -3.73 -11.12 6.62
N ILE A 361 -4.12 -10.05 7.32
CA ILE A 361 -4.95 -8.98 6.79
C ILE A 361 -4.17 -7.68 7.00
N ALA A 362 -3.66 -7.09 5.92
CA ALA A 362 -3.10 -5.75 5.95
C ALA A 362 -4.24 -4.75 5.72
N SER A 363 -4.48 -3.93 6.73
CA SER A 363 -5.56 -2.94 6.81
C SER A 363 -4.94 -1.59 7.15
N GLN A 364 -5.59 -0.50 6.79
CA GLN A 364 -5.16 0.84 7.14
C GLN A 364 -5.49 1.10 8.61
N ILE A 365 -6.76 0.92 8.93
CA ILE A 365 -7.37 1.32 10.20
C ILE A 365 -7.54 0.14 11.17
N MET A 366 -7.47 0.46 12.46
CA MET A 366 -7.57 -0.48 13.57
C MET A 366 -8.96 -1.14 13.68
N MET A 367 -8.99 -2.46 13.87
CA MET A 367 -10.19 -3.29 13.95
C MET A 367 -10.68 -3.53 15.39
N ALA A 368 -9.78 -3.74 16.35
CA ALA A 368 -10.13 -3.94 17.74
C ALA A 368 -10.88 -2.73 18.31
N GLU A 369 -11.79 -2.97 19.25
CA GLU A 369 -12.49 -1.89 19.93
C GLU A 369 -11.52 -1.02 20.74
N THR A 370 -11.74 0.29 20.71
CA THR A 370 -11.02 1.26 21.54
C THR A 370 -12.03 2.08 22.33
N ASP A 371 -12.24 1.71 23.59
CA ASP A 371 -13.01 2.54 24.51
C ASP A 371 -12.13 3.68 25.07
N LEU A 372 -12.53 4.90 24.78
CA LEU A 372 -11.88 6.15 25.14
C LEU A 372 -12.50 6.80 26.39
N LEU A 373 -13.45 6.13 27.06
CA LEU A 373 -14.05 6.61 28.30
C LEU A 373 -13.64 5.68 29.45
N PRO A 374 -12.98 6.19 30.51
CA PRO A 374 -12.73 5.38 31.69
C PRO A 374 -14.01 5.19 32.51
N GLY A 375 -14.28 3.95 32.93
CA GLY A 375 -15.41 3.60 33.78
C GLY A 375 -16.74 3.41 33.03
N PRO A 376 -17.90 3.69 33.65
CA PRO A 376 -19.20 3.36 33.07
C PRO A 376 -19.49 4.12 31.75
N GLY A 377 -20.04 3.39 30.78
CA GLY A 377 -20.31 3.89 29.44
C GLY A 377 -19.18 3.53 28.48
N LYS A 378 -19.26 4.01 27.23
CA LYS A 378 -18.19 3.84 26.24
C LYS A 378 -18.12 5.07 25.35
N ARG A 379 -16.91 5.40 24.86
CA ARG A 379 -16.70 6.41 23.81
C ARG A 379 -15.75 5.86 22.76
N TRP A 380 -16.15 5.95 21.50
CA TRP A 380 -15.39 5.37 20.40
C TRP A 380 -14.76 6.41 19.48
N TYR A 381 -13.82 5.95 18.65
CA TYR A 381 -13.30 6.71 17.52
C TYR A 381 -13.92 6.20 16.21
N TYR A 382 -14.82 6.99 15.62
CA TYR A 382 -15.69 6.50 14.54
C TYR A 382 -15.06 6.49 13.14
N ASP A 383 -13.84 6.99 12.97
CA ASP A 383 -13.11 6.82 11.71
C ASP A 383 -12.55 5.39 11.56
N ALA A 384 -12.22 4.74 12.68
CA ALA A 384 -11.80 3.34 12.71
C ALA A 384 -12.99 2.37 12.61
N TRP A 385 -12.73 1.05 12.67
CA TRP A 385 -13.79 0.01 12.63
C TRP A 385 -14.83 0.14 13.76
N ASP A 386 -14.53 0.89 14.81
CA ASP A 386 -15.47 1.30 15.86
C ASP A 386 -16.66 2.12 15.34
N GLY A 387 -16.53 2.81 14.20
CA GLY A 387 -17.62 3.49 13.48
C GLY A 387 -18.45 2.57 12.59
N TYR A 388 -18.07 1.30 12.47
CA TYR A 388 -18.63 0.34 11.52
C TYR A 388 -18.93 -0.99 12.24
N GLN A 389 -19.47 -0.90 13.45
CA GLN A 389 -19.61 -2.01 14.40
C GLN A 389 -20.41 -3.19 13.84
N ALA A 390 -21.46 -2.93 13.06
CA ALA A 390 -22.25 -4.00 12.44
C ALA A 390 -21.39 -4.86 11.50
N GLU A 391 -20.62 -4.22 10.60
CA GLU A 391 -19.73 -4.94 9.69
C GLU A 391 -18.53 -5.57 10.42
N ARG A 392 -17.93 -4.84 11.38
CA ARG A 392 -16.86 -5.35 12.24
C ARG A 392 -17.26 -6.64 12.93
N ASN A 393 -18.40 -6.63 13.62
CA ASN A 393 -18.84 -7.76 14.45
C ASN A 393 -19.21 -8.97 13.59
N ALA A 394 -19.75 -8.75 12.38
CA ALA A 394 -19.94 -9.81 11.41
C ALA A 394 -18.60 -10.41 10.95
N LEU A 395 -17.61 -9.57 10.62
CA LEU A 395 -16.28 -10.03 10.21
C LEU A 395 -15.57 -10.79 11.34
N LEU A 396 -15.61 -10.32 12.59
CA LEU A 396 -15.07 -11.03 13.75
C LEU A 396 -15.74 -12.40 13.95
N GLY A 397 -17.02 -12.52 13.60
CA GLY A 397 -17.73 -13.80 13.54
C GLY A 397 -17.16 -14.77 12.51
N GLU A 398 -16.80 -14.29 11.33
CA GLU A 398 -16.14 -15.10 10.29
C GLU A 398 -14.71 -15.46 10.68
N LEU A 399 -13.93 -14.52 11.22
CA LEU A 399 -12.57 -14.77 11.72
C LEU A 399 -12.53 -15.89 12.77
N ALA A 400 -13.61 -16.04 13.54
CA ALA A 400 -13.77 -17.09 14.54
C ALA A 400 -13.74 -18.52 13.96
N ARG A 401 -13.86 -18.67 12.63
CA ARG A 401 -13.83 -19.92 11.85
C ARG A 401 -12.57 -20.05 10.98
N VAL A 402 -11.73 -19.02 10.97
CA VAL A 402 -10.51 -18.94 10.16
C VAL A 402 -9.34 -19.40 11.00
N ARG A 403 -8.42 -20.15 10.40
CA ARG A 403 -7.18 -20.53 11.05
C ARG A 403 -6.23 -19.33 11.11
N ASN A 404 -5.80 -19.00 12.32
CA ASN A 404 -4.75 -18.02 12.61
C ASN A 404 -4.87 -16.67 11.88
N PRO A 405 -5.98 -15.93 12.05
CA PRO A 405 -6.08 -14.58 11.50
C PRO A 405 -5.20 -13.60 12.29
N VAL A 406 -4.38 -12.83 11.58
CA VAL A 406 -3.54 -11.75 12.13
C VAL A 406 -3.78 -10.49 11.31
N VAL A 407 -4.22 -9.43 11.97
CA VAL A 407 -4.47 -8.11 11.37
C VAL A 407 -3.24 -7.22 11.60
N LEU A 408 -2.81 -6.53 10.55
CA LEU A 408 -1.67 -5.62 10.51
C LEU A 408 -2.20 -4.24 10.09
N SER A 409 -2.24 -3.28 11.01
CA SER A 409 -2.89 -1.98 10.85
C SER A 409 -1.94 -0.80 11.10
N GLY A 410 -2.34 0.43 10.75
CA GLY A 410 -1.61 1.69 10.94
C GLY A 410 -2.50 2.80 11.51
N ASP A 411 -2.52 3.98 10.87
CA ASP A 411 -3.39 5.16 11.16
C ASP A 411 -3.13 5.86 12.52
N ARG A 412 -3.20 5.14 13.63
CA ARG A 412 -3.32 5.71 14.99
C ARG A 412 -2.09 6.44 15.53
N HIS A 413 -0.99 6.45 14.76
CA HIS A 413 0.31 6.98 15.15
C HIS A 413 0.84 6.45 16.48
N LEU A 414 0.42 5.26 16.93
CA LEU A 414 0.85 4.64 18.19
C LEU A 414 0.93 3.13 18.02
N THR A 415 1.73 2.46 18.85
CA THR A 415 1.65 1.00 18.93
C THR A 415 0.44 0.63 19.77
N MET A 416 -0.45 -0.18 19.22
CA MET A 416 -1.49 -0.87 19.99
C MET A 416 -1.60 -2.31 19.52
N ILE A 417 -1.39 -3.25 20.42
CA ILE A 417 -1.45 -4.68 20.10
C ILE A 417 -2.54 -5.31 20.94
N SER A 418 -3.46 -6.02 20.29
CA SER A 418 -4.72 -6.44 20.89
C SER A 418 -5.08 -7.88 20.52
N ASP A 419 -5.75 -8.57 21.44
CA ASP A 419 -6.58 -9.71 21.05
C ASP A 419 -7.81 -9.19 20.30
N LEU A 420 -8.14 -9.80 19.16
CA LEU A 420 -9.44 -9.60 18.52
C LEU A 420 -10.46 -10.49 19.21
N LYS A 421 -11.48 -9.92 19.83
CA LYS A 421 -12.51 -10.66 20.59
C LYS A 421 -13.69 -10.98 19.68
N ARG A 422 -14.37 -12.11 19.91
CA ARG A 422 -15.62 -12.43 19.17
C ARG A 422 -16.72 -11.40 19.48
N ASP A 423 -16.74 -10.93 20.72
CA ASP A 423 -17.64 -9.93 21.24
C ASP A 423 -16.87 -9.06 22.22
N PHE A 424 -16.80 -7.75 21.99
CA PHE A 424 -16.10 -6.80 22.87
C PHE A 424 -17.00 -6.32 24.03
N ALA A 425 -18.30 -6.61 24.00
CA ALA A 425 -19.19 -6.34 25.14
C ALA A 425 -18.98 -7.32 26.30
N ASP A 426 -18.44 -8.52 26.01
CA ASP A 426 -18.08 -9.52 27.01
C ASP A 426 -16.54 -9.65 27.14
N PRO A 427 -15.94 -9.16 28.24
CA PRO A 427 -14.50 -9.31 28.48
C PRO A 427 -14.01 -10.77 28.47
N ALA A 428 -14.86 -11.73 28.83
CA ALA A 428 -14.54 -13.16 28.83
C ALA A 428 -14.67 -13.80 27.44
N SER A 429 -15.22 -13.07 26.45
CA SER A 429 -15.39 -13.55 25.09
C SER A 429 -14.09 -14.08 24.51
N ARG A 430 -14.13 -15.18 23.75
CA ARG A 430 -12.91 -15.77 23.21
C ARG A 430 -12.20 -14.84 22.23
N ALA A 431 -10.87 -14.90 22.22
CA ALA A 431 -10.10 -14.32 21.12
C ALA A 431 -10.39 -15.12 19.82
N VAL A 432 -10.46 -14.40 18.70
CA VAL A 432 -10.63 -14.95 17.35
C VAL A 432 -9.42 -14.66 16.46
N GLY A 433 -8.54 -13.75 16.87
CA GLY A 433 -7.32 -13.39 16.17
C GLY A 433 -6.44 -12.45 17.00
N ALA A 434 -5.39 -11.93 16.37
CA ALA A 434 -4.54 -10.88 16.94
C ALA A 434 -4.49 -9.70 15.98
N GLU A 435 -4.39 -8.49 16.52
CA GLU A 435 -4.15 -7.28 15.76
C GLU A 435 -2.89 -6.57 16.24
N PHE A 436 -2.07 -6.15 15.29
CA PHE A 436 -0.89 -5.32 15.49
C PHE A 436 -1.10 -3.99 14.78
N VAL A 437 -1.49 -2.97 15.54
CA VAL A 437 -1.51 -1.58 15.06
C VAL A 437 -0.10 -1.04 15.16
N GLY A 438 0.53 -0.86 14.00
CA GLY A 438 1.83 -0.25 13.84
C GLY A 438 1.83 1.20 14.31
N THR A 439 2.92 1.58 14.97
CA THR A 439 3.21 3.00 15.19
C THR A 439 3.56 3.68 13.87
N SER A 440 3.77 4.98 13.91
CA SER A 440 4.20 5.79 12.78
C SER A 440 5.71 5.72 12.54
N VAL A 441 6.13 5.85 11.27
CA VAL A 441 7.53 6.09 10.92
C VAL A 441 7.99 7.46 11.43
N SER A 442 7.14 8.48 11.35
CA SER A 442 7.48 9.82 11.87
C SER A 442 6.28 10.65 12.31
N SER A 443 5.05 10.31 11.91
CA SER A 443 3.87 11.09 12.26
C SER A 443 3.67 11.19 13.78
N GLY A 444 3.43 12.41 14.28
CA GLY A 444 3.35 12.67 15.72
C GLY A 444 4.70 13.01 16.39
N GLY A 445 5.82 12.80 15.70
CA GLY A 445 7.16 13.15 16.19
C GLY A 445 7.55 12.42 17.48
N ASP A 446 8.46 13.02 18.24
CA ASP A 446 8.85 12.52 19.56
C ASP A 446 7.78 12.90 20.59
N ARG A 447 6.93 11.94 20.97
CA ARG A 447 5.87 12.17 21.96
C ARG A 447 6.37 12.07 23.40
N ASP A 448 5.79 12.91 24.26
CA ASP A 448 5.95 12.82 25.71
C ASP A 448 5.32 11.51 26.22
N GLN A 449 6.18 10.57 26.60
CA GLN A 449 5.76 9.25 27.07
C GLN A 449 5.02 9.32 28.41
N ALA A 450 5.40 10.25 29.31
CA ALA A 450 4.75 10.38 30.62
C ALA A 450 3.33 10.91 30.45
N ALA A 451 3.15 11.94 29.62
CA ALA A 451 1.82 12.47 29.29
C ALA A 451 0.96 11.41 28.58
N PHE A 452 1.54 10.66 27.65
CA PHE A 452 0.85 9.57 26.97
C PHE A 452 0.37 8.51 27.96
N HIS A 453 1.23 8.00 28.84
CA HIS A 453 0.82 7.00 29.82
C HIS A 453 -0.22 7.52 30.81
N ALA A 454 -0.11 8.78 31.25
CA ALA A 454 -1.13 9.41 32.10
C ALA A 454 -2.51 9.44 31.44
N GLN A 455 -2.57 9.62 30.11
CA GLN A 455 -3.80 9.61 29.34
C GLN A 455 -4.34 8.20 29.07
N TRP A 456 -3.48 7.25 28.68
CA TRP A 456 -3.90 5.98 28.10
C TRP A 456 -3.93 4.81 29.09
N ASP A 457 -3.10 4.83 30.14
CA ASP A 457 -3.07 3.74 31.12
C ASP A 457 -4.39 3.55 31.88
N PRO A 458 -5.15 4.61 32.25
CA PRO A 458 -6.45 4.44 32.88
C PRO A 458 -7.47 3.67 32.03
N LEU A 459 -7.38 3.76 30.69
CA LEU A 459 -8.30 3.10 29.76
C LEU A 459 -8.09 1.58 29.68
N LYS A 460 -6.96 1.06 30.16
CA LYS A 460 -6.63 -0.38 30.06
C LYS A 460 -7.60 -1.28 30.82
N ALA A 461 -8.22 -0.77 31.89
CA ALA A 461 -9.19 -1.52 32.68
C ALA A 461 -10.46 -1.81 31.86
N ASP A 462 -10.91 -0.85 31.05
CA ASP A 462 -12.08 -0.96 30.18
C ASP A 462 -11.75 -1.59 28.81
N ASN A 463 -10.45 -1.77 28.52
CA ASN A 463 -9.93 -2.41 27.31
C ASN A 463 -9.01 -3.62 27.63
N PRO A 464 -9.50 -4.67 28.30
CA PRO A 464 -8.67 -5.79 28.76
C PRO A 464 -8.06 -6.65 27.63
N HIS A 465 -8.51 -6.45 26.38
CA HIS A 465 -7.93 -7.07 25.20
C HIS A 465 -6.62 -6.43 24.74
N TRP A 466 -6.29 -5.21 25.19
CA TRP A 466 -5.02 -4.56 24.87
C TRP A 466 -3.86 -5.27 25.58
N LYS A 467 -2.85 -5.68 24.81
CA LYS A 467 -1.63 -6.36 25.30
C LYS A 467 -0.42 -5.45 25.35
N LEU A 468 -0.36 -4.43 24.50
CA LEU A 468 0.68 -3.42 24.49
C LEU A 468 0.11 -2.11 23.96
N ILE A 469 0.54 -1.02 24.58
CA ILE A 469 0.33 0.33 24.10
C ILE A 469 1.62 1.14 24.32
N ASP A 470 2.06 1.89 23.32
CA ASP A 470 3.29 2.70 23.35
C ASP A 470 3.24 3.83 22.33
N ALA A 471 3.99 4.90 22.59
CA ALA A 471 3.91 6.12 21.81
C ALA A 471 5.13 6.48 20.94
N HIS A 472 6.20 5.68 20.93
CA HIS A 472 7.39 5.97 20.13
C HIS A 472 7.14 5.74 18.64
N CYS A 473 7.83 6.52 17.79
CA CYS A 473 7.93 6.23 16.36
C CYS A 473 8.77 4.96 16.12
N GLY A 474 8.54 4.27 15.00
CA GLY A 474 9.14 2.98 14.72
C GLY A 474 8.43 2.18 13.63
N TYR A 475 8.47 0.85 13.77
CA TYR A 475 7.81 -0.12 12.89
C TYR A 475 7.71 -1.47 13.61
N HIS A 476 6.93 -2.41 13.09
CA HIS A 476 6.84 -3.77 13.65
C HIS A 476 7.49 -4.78 12.72
N LEU A 477 8.20 -5.75 13.29
CA LEU A 477 8.89 -6.80 12.54
C LEU A 477 8.34 -8.17 12.93
N PHE A 478 7.95 -8.96 11.93
CA PHE A 478 7.32 -10.25 12.12
C PHE A 478 8.19 -11.35 11.50
N ASP A 479 8.56 -12.35 12.29
CA ASP A 479 9.18 -13.58 11.84
C ASP A 479 8.12 -14.69 11.82
N LEU A 480 7.58 -15.00 10.64
CA LEU A 480 6.54 -16.01 10.45
C LEU A 480 7.17 -17.39 10.26
N ARG A 481 6.68 -18.37 11.02
CA ARG A 481 7.06 -19.79 10.95
C ARG A 481 5.82 -20.66 11.07
N GLU A 482 5.97 -21.97 10.87
CA GLU A 482 4.84 -22.90 10.92
C GLU A 482 4.15 -22.92 12.31
N ASP A 483 4.93 -22.76 13.37
CA ASP A 483 4.51 -22.90 14.76
C ASP A 483 4.09 -21.56 15.41
N ALA A 484 4.58 -20.43 14.90
CA ALA A 484 4.33 -19.13 15.49
C ALA A 484 4.57 -17.95 14.52
N VAL A 485 4.00 -16.80 14.87
CA VAL A 485 4.44 -15.48 14.44
C VAL A 485 5.10 -14.80 15.63
N ASP A 486 6.40 -14.52 15.53
CA ASP A 486 7.10 -13.68 16.49
C ASP A 486 7.12 -12.24 16.01
N ALA A 487 6.55 -11.34 16.80
CA ALA A 487 6.54 -9.91 16.53
C ALA A 487 7.53 -9.19 17.45
N ARG A 488 8.32 -8.28 16.88
CA ARG A 488 9.20 -7.35 17.58
C ARG A 488 8.72 -5.93 17.30
N VAL A 489 8.41 -5.19 18.36
CA VAL A 489 8.08 -3.76 18.27
C VAL A 489 9.40 -2.99 18.27
N ARG A 490 9.79 -2.49 17.09
CA ARG A 490 11.02 -1.72 16.89
C ARG A 490 10.70 -0.25 17.01
N VAL A 491 11.38 0.43 17.91
CA VAL A 491 11.18 1.87 18.17
C VAL A 491 12.50 2.60 18.08
N VAL A 492 12.44 3.88 17.74
CA VAL A 492 13.58 4.79 17.77
C VAL A 492 13.46 5.78 18.93
N ASP A 493 14.59 6.27 19.42
CA ASP A 493 14.63 7.30 20.47
C ASP A 493 14.22 8.69 19.97
N THR A 494 14.47 9.00 18.70
CA THR A 494 14.06 10.27 18.09
C THR A 494 13.83 10.17 16.58
N VAL A 495 12.87 10.95 16.07
CA VAL A 495 12.72 11.26 14.64
C VAL A 495 13.02 12.74 14.35
N LEU A 496 13.28 13.55 15.37
CA LEU A 496 13.55 14.99 15.20
C LEU A 496 14.98 15.27 14.70
N LYS A 497 15.83 14.23 14.63
CA LYS A 497 17.21 14.29 14.13
C LYS A 497 17.41 13.30 12.99
N PRO A 498 18.38 13.52 12.09
CA PRO A 498 18.69 12.60 10.98
C PRO A 498 19.21 11.21 11.40
N HIS A 499 19.56 11.03 12.68
CA HIS A 499 20.08 9.78 13.23
C HIS A 499 19.39 9.48 14.55
N ALA A 500 19.15 8.19 14.80
CA ALA A 500 18.44 7.70 15.97
C ALA A 500 19.01 6.36 16.42
N THR A 501 18.82 6.04 17.70
CA THR A 501 19.10 4.72 18.26
C THR A 501 17.83 3.89 18.25
N ALA A 502 17.87 2.74 17.58
CA ALA A 502 16.75 1.81 17.55
C ALA A 502 16.89 0.71 18.61
N ARG A 503 15.76 0.28 19.17
CA ARG A 503 15.68 -0.83 20.13
C ARG A 503 14.40 -1.64 19.94
N THR A 504 14.39 -2.89 20.45
CA THR A 504 13.15 -3.65 20.60
C THR A 504 12.51 -3.21 21.90
N LEU A 505 11.31 -2.62 21.82
CA LEU A 505 10.52 -2.25 22.99
C LEU A 505 9.88 -3.49 23.64
N ALA A 506 9.32 -4.37 22.81
CA ALA A 506 8.61 -5.56 23.26
C ALA A 506 8.71 -6.67 22.21
N SER A 507 8.68 -7.91 22.69
CA SER A 507 8.54 -9.11 21.87
C SER A 507 7.21 -9.78 22.19
N LEU A 508 6.48 -10.20 21.16
CA LEU A 508 5.18 -10.85 21.28
C LEU A 508 5.10 -12.07 20.37
N ARG A 509 4.19 -12.99 20.69
CA ARG A 509 4.00 -14.23 19.95
C ARG A 509 2.51 -14.52 19.73
N VAL A 510 2.16 -14.81 18.48
CA VAL A 510 0.93 -15.54 18.12
C VAL A 510 1.32 -16.99 17.87
N THR A 511 0.64 -17.94 18.52
CA THR A 511 0.99 -19.37 18.44
C THR A 511 0.04 -20.10 17.50
N ASP A 512 0.60 -21.04 16.72
CA ASP A 512 -0.08 -22.18 16.11
C ASP A 512 -1.43 -22.55 16.72
N GLY A 513 -2.56 -22.22 16.09
CA GLY A 513 -3.88 -22.71 16.47
C GLY A 513 -4.40 -22.15 17.80
N LYS A 514 -3.76 -21.11 18.34
CA LYS A 514 -4.16 -20.40 19.55
C LYS A 514 -4.42 -18.94 19.20
N PRO A 515 -5.69 -18.56 18.98
CA PRO A 515 -6.06 -17.16 18.72
C PRO A 515 -5.58 -16.22 19.84
N GLY A 516 -5.24 -14.99 19.46
CA GLY A 516 -4.73 -13.96 20.36
C GLY A 516 -3.21 -13.87 20.39
N VAL A 517 -2.71 -12.92 21.19
CA VAL A 517 -1.30 -12.55 21.27
C VAL A 517 -0.85 -12.44 22.71
N ARG A 518 0.38 -12.85 22.99
CA ARG A 518 1.02 -12.71 24.29
C ARG A 518 2.40 -12.10 24.18
N ARG A 519 2.81 -11.35 25.20
CA ARG A 519 4.22 -10.96 25.36
C ARG A 519 5.06 -12.19 25.72
N VAL A 520 6.32 -12.20 25.28
CA VAL A 520 7.28 -13.30 25.52
C VAL A 520 8.58 -12.80 26.12
#